data_AF-A0A3R7X7I4-F1
#
_entry.id   AF-A0A3R7X7I4-F1
#
_cell.length_a   1.000
_cell.length_b   1.000
_cell.length_c   1.000
_cell.angle_alpha   90.00
_cell.angle_beta   90.00
_cell.angle_gamma   90.00
#
_symmetry.space_group_name_H-M   'P 1'
#
loop_
_entity.id
_entity.type
_entity.pdbx_description
1 polymer ?
#
loop_
_entity_poly.entity_id
_entity_poly.type
_entity_poly.pdbx_seq_one_letter_code
_entity_poly.pdbx_strand_id
1 'polypeptide(L)'
;IPLDGRFLLSPKDLCTANIIPELIKANIDSFKIEGRMKRAEYVAGVVQVYRGLIDRYIENPATFDLLESEILTLKNLYNRTYTNGYLKPKNILINPEKPHSSGSLIGTIVGYNKSRSTIKIKLYSSLRLNDGIYIESKSNNLGFVVNKMSLDGKYVKSANKDSYIEIPVKAGINEGSVYKTSDSLLMKNLNESYQKHKYAIKEPIDLSINAKVNEPLTIEVADLKGTRVIHNSEYIVESAKKSPTTNKQITNILSSIGNTFFEVRKINIDSDFNVFIPIKKLKEIRNLGLKSLIEKKISIHRRESNDIIAEYYSKVRAIENKSVTSQVYIHINISVVLSDLEALKVAVDNNADKVYFDINKCDKNTESILKRVMEICHNSGIKVYIQTPVISKNHELESIHKILELSKKIGFDGVVASNISSFMISKKLKFR
;
A
#
# COMPACT_ATOMS: atom_id res chain seq x y z
N ILE A 1 -9.59 22.39 -25.92
CA ILE A 1 -9.44 21.01 -26.46
C ILE A 1 -10.83 20.38 -26.36
N PRO A 2 -11.53 20.15 -27.49
CA PRO A 2 -12.71 19.30 -27.45
C PRO A 2 -12.22 17.89 -27.11
N LEU A 3 -12.55 17.44 -25.91
CA LEU A 3 -12.17 16.14 -25.41
C LEU A 3 -13.37 15.22 -25.64
N ASP A 4 -13.27 14.32 -26.61
CA ASP A 4 -14.30 13.30 -26.84
C ASP A 4 -14.31 12.31 -25.68
N GLY A 5 -15.50 12.06 -25.11
CA GLY A 5 -15.71 11.16 -23.98
C GLY A 5 -16.48 11.79 -22.83
N ARG A 6 -17.35 11.03 -22.17
CA ARG A 6 -18.17 11.53 -21.06
C ARG A 6 -17.39 11.64 -19.75
N PHE A 7 -16.30 10.88 -19.60
CA PHE A 7 -15.56 10.74 -18.34
C PHE A 7 -14.07 11.01 -18.52
N LEU A 8 -13.73 12.28 -18.74
CA LEU A 8 -12.37 12.73 -19.02
C LEU A 8 -11.40 12.63 -17.83
N LEU A 9 -11.93 12.44 -16.62
CA LEU A 9 -11.19 12.32 -15.36
C LEU A 9 -11.34 10.93 -14.73
N SER A 10 -11.54 9.89 -15.55
CA SER A 10 -11.61 8.50 -15.10
C SER A 10 -10.31 7.75 -15.40
N PRO A 11 -9.29 7.81 -14.53
CA PRO A 11 -8.07 7.05 -14.76
C PRO A 11 -8.31 5.55 -14.60
N LYS A 12 -7.65 4.77 -15.47
CA LYS A 12 -7.51 3.32 -15.36
C LYS A 12 -6.58 2.97 -14.22
N ASP A 13 -6.75 1.78 -13.66
CA ASP A 13 -5.89 1.27 -12.59
C ASP A 13 -4.57 0.72 -13.18
N LEU A 14 -3.45 1.01 -12.51
CA LEU A 14 -2.16 0.42 -12.86
C LEU A 14 -2.17 -1.08 -12.54
N CYS A 15 -1.88 -1.91 -13.54
CA CYS A 15 -1.62 -3.34 -13.36
C CYS A 15 -0.42 -3.74 -14.20
N THR A 16 0.53 -4.40 -13.57
CA THR A 16 1.81 -4.80 -14.16
C THR A 16 2.05 -6.31 -14.09
N ALA A 17 1.01 -7.09 -13.77
CA ALA A 17 1.08 -8.54 -13.68
C ALA A 17 1.68 -9.19 -14.95
N ASN A 18 1.36 -8.65 -16.13
CA ASN A 18 1.84 -9.14 -17.42
C ASN A 18 3.29 -8.72 -17.76
N ILE A 19 3.91 -7.84 -16.96
CA ILE A 19 5.28 -7.34 -17.19
C ILE A 19 6.19 -7.57 -15.98
N ILE A 20 5.81 -8.45 -15.05
CA ILE A 20 6.63 -8.84 -13.89
C ILE A 20 8.07 -9.25 -14.29
N PRO A 21 8.28 -10.07 -15.34
CA PRO A 21 9.62 -10.43 -15.79
C PRO A 21 10.50 -9.22 -16.12
N GLU A 22 9.95 -8.23 -16.81
CA GLU A 22 10.68 -7.02 -17.21
C GLU A 22 11.02 -6.15 -16.00
N LEU A 23 10.08 -6.03 -15.05
CA LEU A 23 10.28 -5.28 -13.83
C LEU A 23 11.36 -5.91 -12.94
N ILE A 24 11.39 -7.24 -12.83
CA ILE A 24 12.44 -7.95 -12.09
C ILE A 24 13.79 -7.79 -12.80
N LYS A 25 13.85 -7.93 -14.13
CA LYS A 25 15.07 -7.69 -14.92
C LYS A 25 15.59 -6.26 -14.81
N ALA A 26 14.69 -5.29 -14.58
CA ALA A 26 15.05 -3.91 -14.32
C ALA A 26 15.69 -3.69 -12.93
N ASN A 27 15.88 -4.75 -12.15
CA ASN A 27 16.54 -4.75 -10.85
C ASN A 27 15.88 -3.83 -9.83
N ILE A 28 14.54 -3.84 -9.77
CA ILE A 28 13.79 -3.12 -8.74
C ILE A 28 13.83 -3.88 -7.41
N ASP A 29 13.96 -3.15 -6.30
CA ASP A 29 14.05 -3.75 -4.96
C ASP A 29 12.70 -4.13 -4.35
N SER A 30 11.62 -3.45 -4.77
CA SER A 30 10.30 -3.66 -4.17
C SER A 30 9.15 -3.39 -5.13
N PHE A 31 8.08 -4.18 -4.98
CA PHE A 31 6.78 -3.95 -5.59
C PHE A 31 5.83 -3.38 -4.54
N LYS A 32 5.37 -2.14 -4.75
CA LYS A 32 4.36 -1.52 -3.89
C LYS A 32 2.96 -1.76 -4.44
N ILE A 33 2.07 -2.27 -3.60
CA ILE A 33 0.62 -2.35 -3.88
C ILE A 33 -0.07 -1.16 -3.24
N GLU A 34 -0.90 -0.44 -4.00
CA GLU A 34 -1.70 0.68 -3.50
C GLU A 34 -3.08 0.18 -3.01
N GLY A 35 -3.30 0.28 -1.71
CA GLY A 35 -4.48 -0.26 -1.02
C GLY A 35 -5.40 0.79 -0.40
N ARG A 36 -5.15 2.09 -0.56
CA ARG A 36 -5.98 3.14 0.04
C ARG A 36 -7.45 2.98 -0.37
N MET A 37 -8.33 3.02 0.62
CA MET A 37 -9.79 2.87 0.46
C MET A 37 -10.21 1.54 -0.19
N LYS A 38 -9.36 0.51 -0.16
CA LYS A 38 -9.69 -0.84 -0.62
C LYS A 38 -10.00 -1.74 0.58
N ARG A 39 -10.85 -2.76 0.36
CA ARG A 39 -11.16 -3.79 1.35
C ARG A 39 -9.97 -4.74 1.54
N ALA A 40 -9.89 -5.41 2.69
CA ALA A 40 -8.80 -6.35 2.97
C ALA A 40 -8.72 -7.49 1.93
N GLU A 41 -9.85 -7.96 1.43
CA GLU A 41 -9.92 -8.99 0.38
C GLU A 41 -9.26 -8.54 -0.93
N TYR A 42 -9.39 -7.26 -1.29
CA TYR A 42 -8.70 -6.72 -2.48
C TYR A 42 -7.18 -6.84 -2.31
N VAL A 43 -6.67 -6.39 -1.16
CA VAL A 43 -5.23 -6.43 -0.88
C VAL A 43 -4.74 -7.87 -0.86
N ALA A 44 -5.46 -8.77 -0.20
CA ALA A 44 -5.13 -10.20 -0.16
C ALA A 44 -5.07 -10.82 -1.57
N GLY A 45 -6.06 -10.56 -2.42
CA GLY A 45 -6.09 -11.11 -3.78
C GLY A 45 -4.98 -10.56 -4.68
N VAL A 46 -4.71 -9.25 -4.62
CA VAL A 46 -3.58 -8.66 -5.38
C VAL A 46 -2.26 -9.22 -4.88
N VAL A 47 -2.04 -9.29 -3.56
CA VAL A 47 -0.81 -9.86 -2.98
C VAL A 47 -0.64 -11.31 -3.40
N GLN A 48 -1.69 -12.13 -3.31
CA GLN A 48 -1.62 -13.55 -3.67
C GLN A 48 -1.21 -13.75 -5.14
N VAL A 49 -1.82 -12.99 -6.06
CA VAL A 49 -1.47 -13.07 -7.50
C VAL A 49 -0.04 -12.58 -7.74
N TYR A 50 0.33 -11.40 -7.24
CA TYR A 50 1.66 -10.85 -7.51
C TYR A 50 2.77 -11.67 -6.85
N ARG A 51 2.57 -12.19 -5.63
CA ARG A 51 3.53 -13.07 -4.97
C ARG A 51 3.74 -14.35 -5.77
N GLY A 52 2.66 -14.99 -6.23
CA GLY A 52 2.73 -16.16 -7.10
C GLY A 52 3.48 -15.92 -8.41
N LEU A 53 3.24 -14.77 -9.06
CA LEU A 53 3.95 -14.39 -10.28
C LEU A 53 5.45 -14.17 -10.05
N ILE A 54 5.81 -13.50 -8.95
CA ILE A 54 7.22 -13.24 -8.62
C ILE A 54 7.91 -14.56 -8.25
N ASP A 55 7.29 -15.40 -7.41
CA ASP A 55 7.85 -16.70 -7.02
C ASP A 55 8.08 -17.60 -8.24
N ARG A 56 7.08 -17.71 -9.12
CA ARG A 56 7.16 -18.48 -10.36
C ARG A 56 8.30 -18.01 -11.26
N TYR A 57 8.47 -16.68 -11.39
CA TYR A 57 9.55 -16.12 -12.19
C TYR A 57 10.93 -16.36 -11.58
N ILE A 58 11.07 -16.26 -10.24
CA ILE A 58 12.32 -16.52 -9.54
C ILE A 58 12.71 -18.00 -9.62
N GLU A 59 11.73 -18.89 -9.44
CA GLU A 59 11.94 -20.35 -9.50
C GLU A 59 12.36 -20.80 -10.89
N ASN A 60 11.63 -20.35 -11.93
CA ASN A 60 11.98 -20.68 -13.30
C ASN A 60 11.51 -19.60 -14.30
N PRO A 61 12.42 -18.69 -14.72
CA PRO A 61 12.12 -17.66 -15.71
C PRO A 61 11.65 -18.19 -17.06
N ALA A 62 12.08 -19.40 -17.46
CA ALA A 62 11.76 -19.97 -18.78
C ALA A 62 10.31 -20.46 -18.87
N THR A 63 9.68 -20.77 -17.74
CA THR A 63 8.30 -21.25 -17.65
C THR A 63 7.36 -20.21 -17.04
N PHE A 64 7.77 -18.94 -16.99
CA PHE A 64 6.89 -17.88 -16.53
C PHE A 64 5.67 -17.77 -17.45
N ASP A 65 4.49 -17.84 -16.84
CA ASP A 65 3.23 -17.58 -17.49
C ASP A 65 2.31 -16.81 -16.55
N LEU A 66 1.40 -16.02 -17.10
CA LEU A 66 0.33 -15.35 -16.38
C LEU A 66 -0.97 -16.12 -16.63
N LEU A 67 -1.45 -16.81 -15.61
CA LEU A 67 -2.57 -17.74 -15.78
C LEU A 67 -3.88 -16.99 -16.00
N GLU A 68 -4.78 -17.54 -16.82
CA GLU A 68 -6.12 -16.95 -17.03
C GLU A 68 -6.90 -16.79 -15.72
N SER A 69 -6.72 -17.71 -14.77
CA SER A 69 -7.34 -17.65 -13.43
C SER A 69 -6.83 -16.47 -12.60
N GLU A 70 -5.56 -16.08 -12.75
CA GLU A 70 -4.96 -14.92 -12.09
C GLU A 70 -5.48 -13.62 -12.72
N ILE A 71 -5.57 -13.58 -14.06
CA ILE A 71 -6.18 -12.46 -14.78
C ILE A 71 -7.64 -12.29 -14.35
N LEU A 72 -8.40 -13.37 -14.28
CA LEU A 72 -9.80 -13.35 -13.87
C LEU A 72 -9.95 -12.93 -12.41
N THR A 73 -9.05 -13.38 -11.54
CA THR A 73 -9.01 -12.96 -10.13
C THR A 73 -8.83 -11.45 -10.05
N LEU A 74 -7.81 -10.89 -10.70
CA LEU A 74 -7.58 -9.44 -10.74
C LEU A 74 -8.79 -8.69 -11.32
N LYS A 75 -9.35 -9.14 -12.45
CA LYS A 75 -10.55 -8.53 -13.06
C LYS A 75 -11.78 -8.53 -12.15
N ASN A 76 -11.97 -9.58 -11.36
CA ASN A 76 -13.10 -9.71 -10.43
C ASN A 76 -12.86 -8.98 -9.10
N LEU A 77 -11.63 -8.56 -8.81
CA LEU A 77 -11.37 -7.52 -7.83
C LEU A 77 -11.79 -6.16 -8.39
N TYR A 78 -12.32 -5.27 -7.56
CA TYR A 78 -12.77 -3.94 -8.00
C TYR A 78 -11.63 -3.19 -8.73
N ASN A 79 -11.82 -2.89 -10.02
CA ASN A 79 -10.89 -2.14 -10.84
C ASN A 79 -11.60 -1.31 -11.91
N ARG A 80 -10.99 -0.19 -12.33
CA ARG A 80 -11.50 0.72 -13.38
C ARG A 80 -10.86 0.44 -14.74
N THR A 81 -10.78 -0.83 -15.13
CA THR A 81 -9.93 -1.31 -16.25
C THR A 81 -8.44 -1.11 -15.96
N TYR A 82 -7.60 -1.94 -16.57
CA TYR A 82 -6.17 -1.89 -16.35
C TYR A 82 -5.38 -1.14 -17.42
N THR A 83 -4.25 -0.59 -17.01
CA THR A 83 -3.19 -0.02 -17.87
C THR A 83 -1.82 -0.38 -17.30
N ASN A 84 -0.79 -0.47 -18.15
CA ASN A 84 0.59 -0.53 -17.67
C ASN A 84 1.14 0.87 -17.33
N GLY A 85 0.31 1.91 -17.37
CA GLY A 85 0.74 3.28 -17.10
C GLY A 85 1.78 3.75 -18.12
N TYR A 86 2.78 4.49 -17.65
CA TYR A 86 3.90 4.96 -18.48
C TYR A 86 5.01 3.91 -18.68
N LEU A 87 4.87 2.71 -18.12
CA LEU A 87 5.89 1.65 -18.23
C LEU A 87 5.91 0.99 -19.62
N LYS A 88 4.86 1.21 -20.43
CA LYS A 88 4.80 0.80 -21.83
C LYS A 88 4.38 1.99 -22.70
N PRO A 89 4.88 2.08 -23.95
CA PRO A 89 4.53 3.18 -24.84
C PRO A 89 3.06 3.14 -25.26
N LYS A 90 2.49 4.31 -25.61
CA LYS A 90 1.16 4.48 -26.22
C LYS A 90 -0.04 3.98 -25.37
N ASN A 91 0.09 3.93 -24.04
CA ASN A 91 -1.03 3.55 -23.19
C ASN A 91 -2.06 4.67 -23.02
N ILE A 92 -3.33 4.33 -23.22
CA ILE A 92 -4.46 5.18 -22.86
C ILE A 92 -4.69 5.04 -21.35
N LEU A 93 -4.47 6.13 -20.61
CA LEU A 93 -4.59 6.17 -19.16
C LEU A 93 -6.00 6.48 -18.66
N ILE A 94 -6.81 7.11 -19.50
CA ILE A 94 -8.19 7.50 -19.17
C ILE A 94 -9.16 6.48 -19.77
N ASN A 95 -10.20 6.15 -19.02
CA ASN A 95 -11.37 5.44 -19.51
C ASN A 95 -12.48 6.47 -19.84
N PRO A 96 -12.60 6.90 -21.11
CA PRO A 96 -13.57 7.94 -21.48
C PRO A 96 -15.03 7.46 -21.40
N GLU A 97 -15.25 6.14 -21.32
CA GLU A 97 -16.58 5.52 -21.37
C GLU A 97 -17.24 5.40 -20.01
N LYS A 98 -16.50 5.07 -18.95
CA LYS A 98 -17.08 4.78 -17.62
C LYS A 98 -16.17 5.21 -16.45
N PRO A 99 -16.73 5.77 -15.35
CA PRO A 99 -15.97 6.19 -14.15
C PRO A 99 -15.89 5.11 -13.05
N HIS A 100 -16.59 4.00 -13.21
CA HIS A 100 -16.76 2.97 -12.18
C HIS A 100 -16.15 1.62 -12.62
N SER A 101 -16.17 0.64 -11.71
CA SER A 101 -15.69 -0.71 -12.02
C SER A 101 -16.44 -1.27 -13.23
N SER A 102 -15.68 -1.74 -14.22
CA SER A 102 -16.24 -2.26 -15.47
C SER A 102 -16.99 -3.57 -15.26
N GLY A 103 -16.64 -4.31 -14.19
CA GLY A 103 -17.10 -5.67 -13.99
C GLY A 103 -16.67 -6.63 -15.12
N SER A 104 -16.94 -7.91 -14.95
CA SER A 104 -16.73 -8.92 -15.99
C SER A 104 -18.05 -9.15 -16.72
N LEU A 105 -18.08 -9.13 -18.06
CA LEU A 105 -19.29 -9.48 -18.81
C LEU A 105 -19.66 -10.94 -18.54
N ILE A 106 -20.84 -11.18 -17.98
CA ILE A 106 -21.30 -12.51 -17.57
C ILE A 106 -22.56 -12.99 -18.28
N GLY A 107 -23.20 -12.15 -19.07
CA GLY A 107 -24.39 -12.52 -19.80
C GLY A 107 -25.09 -11.37 -20.50
N THR A 108 -26.22 -11.69 -21.11
CA THR A 108 -27.12 -10.72 -21.76
C THR A 108 -28.56 -10.98 -21.39
N ILE A 109 -29.37 -9.93 -21.31
CA ILE A 109 -30.81 -10.04 -21.10
C ILE A 109 -31.45 -10.44 -22.43
N VAL A 110 -32.21 -11.53 -22.41
CA VAL A 110 -32.91 -12.08 -23.58
C VAL A 110 -34.43 -11.93 -23.50
N GLY A 111 -34.94 -11.31 -22.43
CA GLY A 111 -36.35 -10.96 -22.30
C GLY A 111 -36.78 -10.64 -20.87
N TYR A 112 -38.04 -10.22 -20.73
CA TYR A 112 -38.70 -9.91 -19.46
C TYR A 112 -40.02 -10.67 -19.34
N ASN A 113 -40.23 -11.34 -18.21
CA ASN A 113 -41.50 -11.99 -17.89
C ASN A 113 -42.35 -11.04 -17.03
N LYS A 114 -43.38 -10.43 -17.65
CA LYS A 114 -44.29 -9.50 -16.97
C LYS A 114 -45.06 -10.12 -15.80
N SER A 115 -45.52 -11.37 -15.94
CA SER A 115 -46.33 -12.05 -14.92
C SER A 115 -45.53 -12.29 -13.63
N ARG A 116 -44.24 -12.65 -13.75
CA ARG A 116 -43.36 -12.92 -12.61
C ARG A 116 -42.51 -11.72 -12.19
N SER A 117 -42.51 -10.64 -12.97
CA SER A 117 -41.57 -9.53 -12.84
C SER A 117 -40.11 -9.98 -12.77
N THR A 118 -39.71 -10.85 -13.71
CA THR A 118 -38.35 -11.41 -13.80
C THR A 118 -37.70 -11.03 -15.13
N ILE A 119 -36.39 -10.74 -15.09
CA ILE A 119 -35.55 -10.66 -16.29
C ILE A 119 -34.99 -12.04 -16.60
N LYS A 120 -34.94 -12.42 -17.89
CA LYS A 120 -34.30 -13.64 -18.37
C LYS A 120 -32.91 -13.32 -18.89
N ILE A 121 -31.90 -14.01 -18.38
CA ILE A 121 -30.49 -13.76 -18.71
C ILE A 121 -29.89 -15.03 -19.29
N LYS A 122 -29.22 -14.91 -20.46
CA LYS A 122 -28.32 -15.95 -20.98
C LYS A 122 -26.92 -15.69 -20.41
N LEU A 123 -26.38 -16.66 -19.67
CA LEU A 123 -25.08 -16.54 -19.02
C LEU A 123 -23.92 -16.95 -19.94
N TYR A 124 -22.83 -16.18 -19.90
CA TYR A 124 -21.53 -16.50 -20.53
C TYR A 124 -20.50 -17.00 -19.50
N SER A 125 -20.80 -16.86 -18.22
CA SER A 125 -19.98 -17.37 -17.11
C SER A 125 -20.88 -17.75 -15.92
N SER A 126 -20.30 -18.38 -14.91
CA SER A 126 -21.06 -18.75 -13.72
C SER A 126 -21.53 -17.53 -12.91
N LEU A 127 -22.70 -17.65 -12.29
CA LEU A 127 -23.30 -16.67 -11.38
C LEU A 127 -23.80 -17.38 -10.11
N ARG A 128 -23.59 -16.78 -8.95
CA ARG A 128 -24.03 -17.30 -7.66
C ARG A 128 -24.92 -16.30 -6.94
N LEU A 129 -25.74 -16.79 -6.00
CA LEU A 129 -26.40 -15.89 -5.06
C LEU A 129 -25.36 -15.11 -4.26
N ASN A 130 -25.70 -13.87 -3.92
CA ASN A 130 -24.85 -12.86 -3.29
C ASN A 130 -23.76 -12.26 -4.20
N ASP A 131 -23.65 -12.69 -5.46
CA ASP A 131 -22.85 -11.95 -6.44
C ASP A 131 -23.50 -10.59 -6.72
N GLY A 132 -22.67 -9.56 -6.89
CA GLY A 132 -23.11 -8.25 -7.35
C GLY A 132 -23.13 -8.22 -8.87
N ILE A 133 -24.22 -7.74 -9.45
CA ILE A 133 -24.35 -7.54 -10.90
C ILE A 133 -24.73 -6.10 -11.24
N TYR A 134 -24.35 -5.67 -12.43
CA TYR A 134 -24.74 -4.42 -13.05
C TYR A 134 -25.31 -4.70 -14.44
N ILE A 135 -26.49 -4.18 -14.68
CA ILE A 135 -27.19 -4.24 -15.95
C ILE A 135 -26.98 -2.91 -16.66
N GLU A 136 -26.47 -3.00 -17.89
CA GLU A 136 -26.36 -1.89 -18.81
C GLU A 136 -27.38 -2.07 -19.93
N SER A 137 -28.35 -1.16 -20.00
CA SER A 137 -29.42 -1.17 -21.00
C SER A 137 -29.69 0.26 -21.48
N LYS A 138 -30.29 0.39 -22.67
CA LYS A 138 -30.70 1.69 -23.21
C LYS A 138 -31.81 2.35 -22.38
N SER A 139 -32.68 1.54 -21.75
CA SER A 139 -33.85 2.04 -21.02
C SER A 139 -33.52 2.40 -19.57
N ASN A 140 -32.78 1.56 -18.86
CA ASN A 140 -32.40 1.79 -17.47
C ASN A 140 -31.17 0.96 -17.08
N ASN A 141 -30.24 1.59 -16.38
CA ASN A 141 -29.07 0.93 -15.82
C ASN A 141 -29.29 0.61 -14.34
N LEU A 142 -28.99 -0.62 -13.92
CA LEU A 142 -29.31 -1.08 -12.58
C LEU A 142 -28.20 -1.96 -11.99
N GLY A 143 -27.73 -1.61 -10.80
CA GLY A 143 -26.82 -2.44 -10.00
C GLY A 143 -27.51 -3.02 -8.78
N PHE A 144 -27.33 -4.33 -8.52
CA PHE A 144 -27.88 -4.98 -7.33
C PHE A 144 -27.16 -6.29 -7.01
N VAL A 145 -27.41 -6.83 -5.81
CA VAL A 145 -26.94 -8.14 -5.37
C VAL A 145 -27.98 -9.20 -5.71
N VAL A 146 -27.55 -10.31 -6.32
CA VAL A 146 -28.44 -11.40 -6.71
C VAL A 146 -28.84 -12.21 -5.48
N ASN A 147 -29.97 -11.89 -4.88
CA ASN A 147 -30.49 -12.59 -3.70
C ASN A 147 -31.33 -13.82 -4.06
N LYS A 148 -31.85 -13.87 -5.31
CA LYS A 148 -32.75 -14.92 -5.78
C LYS A 148 -32.62 -15.08 -7.29
N MET A 149 -32.54 -16.32 -7.76
CA MET A 149 -32.58 -16.67 -9.17
C MET A 149 -33.19 -18.05 -9.38
N SER A 150 -33.75 -18.28 -10.55
CA SER A 150 -34.26 -19.59 -10.96
C SER A 150 -33.66 -20.05 -12.28
N LEU A 151 -33.54 -21.36 -12.42
CA LEU A 151 -33.18 -22.07 -13.64
C LEU A 151 -34.33 -23.05 -13.91
N ASP A 152 -34.93 -23.00 -15.10
CA ASP A 152 -36.10 -23.82 -15.48
C ASP A 152 -37.23 -23.80 -14.44
N GLY A 153 -37.53 -22.61 -13.90
CA GLY A 153 -38.59 -22.39 -12.91
C GLY A 153 -38.26 -22.82 -11.47
N LYS A 154 -37.11 -23.46 -11.22
CA LYS A 154 -36.67 -23.88 -9.87
C LYS A 154 -35.65 -22.92 -9.31
N TYR A 155 -35.75 -22.61 -8.01
CA TYR A 155 -34.75 -21.76 -7.34
C TYR A 155 -33.41 -22.47 -7.23
N VAL A 156 -32.34 -21.78 -7.61
CA VAL A 156 -30.97 -22.30 -7.59
C VAL A 156 -30.01 -21.34 -6.90
N LYS A 157 -28.98 -21.89 -6.25
CA LYS A 157 -27.93 -21.10 -5.57
C LYS A 157 -26.81 -20.65 -6.51
N SER A 158 -26.63 -21.36 -7.62
CA SER A 158 -25.62 -21.11 -8.64
C SER A 158 -26.13 -21.55 -10.01
N ALA A 159 -25.68 -20.87 -11.06
CA ALA A 159 -25.88 -21.27 -12.45
C ALA A 159 -24.55 -21.16 -13.20
N ASN A 160 -24.35 -22.03 -14.19
CA ASN A 160 -23.09 -22.10 -14.95
C ASN A 160 -23.19 -21.31 -16.26
N LYS A 161 -22.06 -21.24 -16.97
CA LYS A 161 -22.02 -20.75 -18.35
C LYS A 161 -23.09 -21.45 -19.21
N ASP A 162 -23.63 -20.73 -20.18
CA ASP A 162 -24.66 -21.14 -21.14
C ASP A 162 -26.05 -21.45 -20.55
N SER A 163 -26.23 -21.24 -19.24
CA SER A 163 -27.54 -21.36 -18.59
C SER A 163 -28.44 -20.15 -18.88
N TYR A 164 -29.76 -20.38 -18.95
CA TYR A 164 -30.78 -19.34 -18.98
C TYR A 164 -31.43 -19.21 -17.62
N ILE A 165 -31.18 -18.11 -16.93
CA ILE A 165 -31.73 -17.86 -15.59
C ILE A 165 -32.80 -16.78 -15.61
N GLU A 166 -33.68 -16.81 -14.62
CA GLU A 166 -34.60 -15.73 -14.31
C GLU A 166 -34.24 -15.08 -12.97
N ILE A 167 -34.18 -13.75 -12.93
CA ILE A 167 -33.92 -12.97 -11.71
C ILE A 167 -35.08 -11.99 -11.48
N PRO A 168 -35.68 -11.93 -10.28
CA PRO A 168 -36.72 -10.95 -9.97
C PRO A 168 -36.19 -9.52 -10.02
N VAL A 169 -36.72 -8.72 -10.94
CA VAL A 169 -36.37 -7.31 -11.13
C VAL A 169 -37.63 -6.57 -11.58
N LYS A 170 -38.08 -5.57 -10.82
CA LYS A 170 -39.30 -4.80 -11.15
C LYS A 170 -39.14 -3.90 -12.37
N ALA A 171 -37.91 -3.63 -12.80
CA ALA A 171 -37.62 -2.85 -13.99
C ALA A 171 -37.90 -3.73 -15.23
N GLY A 172 -38.81 -3.29 -16.10
CA GLY A 172 -39.18 -3.96 -17.35
C GLY A 172 -38.09 -3.91 -18.43
N ILE A 173 -36.91 -4.44 -18.11
CA ILE A 173 -35.72 -4.42 -18.98
C ILE A 173 -35.77 -5.66 -19.88
N ASN A 174 -35.92 -5.46 -21.19
CA ASN A 174 -36.04 -6.55 -22.17
C ASN A 174 -34.72 -6.92 -22.85
N GLU A 175 -33.75 -6.00 -22.85
CA GLU A 175 -32.45 -6.16 -23.50
C GLU A 175 -31.36 -5.44 -22.70
N GLY A 176 -30.13 -5.92 -22.78
CA GLY A 176 -28.99 -5.31 -22.09
C GLY A 176 -27.84 -6.27 -21.85
N SER A 177 -26.69 -5.71 -21.48
CA SER A 177 -25.51 -6.47 -21.05
C SER A 177 -25.48 -6.60 -19.54
N VAL A 178 -25.06 -7.77 -19.03
CA VAL A 178 -24.97 -8.05 -17.60
C VAL A 178 -23.52 -8.26 -17.22
N TYR A 179 -23.05 -7.46 -16.27
CA TYR A 179 -21.68 -7.49 -15.77
C TYR A 179 -21.66 -7.93 -14.30
N LYS A 180 -20.74 -8.81 -13.92
CA LYS A 180 -20.47 -9.14 -12.51
C LYS A 180 -19.55 -8.09 -11.92
N THR A 181 -20.04 -7.41 -10.88
CA THR A 181 -19.32 -6.33 -10.18
C THR A 181 -18.76 -6.76 -8.83
N SER A 182 -19.21 -7.90 -8.29
CA SER A 182 -18.65 -8.51 -7.08
C SER A 182 -18.82 -10.04 -7.14
N ASP A 183 -17.73 -10.78 -6.92
CA ASP A 183 -17.74 -12.24 -6.82
C ASP A 183 -17.72 -12.67 -5.36
N SER A 184 -18.85 -13.16 -4.86
CA SER A 184 -19.05 -13.47 -3.44
C SER A 184 -18.19 -14.62 -2.94
N LEU A 185 -17.97 -15.63 -3.79
CA LEU A 185 -17.15 -16.79 -3.44
C LEU A 185 -15.67 -16.38 -3.38
N LEU A 186 -15.20 -15.61 -4.35
CA LEU A 186 -13.85 -15.07 -4.34
C LEU A 186 -13.60 -14.24 -3.07
N MET A 187 -14.51 -13.31 -2.74
CA MET A 187 -14.39 -12.48 -1.54
C MET A 187 -14.33 -13.33 -0.26
N LYS A 188 -15.18 -14.35 -0.14
CA LYS A 188 -15.17 -15.28 0.99
C LYS A 188 -13.84 -16.01 1.09
N ASN A 189 -13.35 -16.58 0.00
CA ASN A 189 -12.09 -17.32 -0.03
C ASN A 189 -10.90 -16.43 0.35
N LEU A 190 -10.86 -15.20 -0.17
CA LEU A 190 -9.83 -14.22 0.16
C LEU A 190 -9.90 -13.82 1.64
N ASN A 191 -11.10 -13.61 2.20
CA ASN A 191 -11.27 -13.34 3.62
C ASN A 191 -10.72 -14.48 4.49
N GLU A 192 -11.09 -15.72 4.18
CA GLU A 192 -10.58 -16.90 4.88
C GLU A 192 -9.05 -17.03 4.80
N SER A 193 -8.44 -16.63 3.67
CA SER A 193 -7.00 -16.76 3.45
C SER A 193 -6.16 -16.05 4.52
N TYR A 194 -6.52 -14.81 4.89
CA TYR A 194 -5.78 -14.06 5.90
C TYR A 194 -6.37 -14.19 7.31
N GLN A 195 -7.60 -14.67 7.47
CA GLN A 195 -8.13 -15.00 8.80
C GLN A 195 -7.53 -16.29 9.36
N LYS A 196 -7.38 -17.34 8.53
CA LYS A 196 -6.71 -18.59 8.94
C LYS A 196 -5.24 -18.35 9.30
N HIS A 197 -4.61 -17.41 8.62
CA HIS A 197 -3.18 -17.08 8.75
C HIS A 197 -2.95 -15.78 9.54
N LYS A 198 -3.93 -15.31 10.32
CA LYS A 198 -3.85 -14.02 11.04
C LYS A 198 -2.60 -13.91 11.94
N TYR A 199 -2.10 -15.06 12.40
CA TYR A 199 -0.87 -15.21 13.17
C TYR A 199 0.04 -16.29 12.56
N ALA A 200 0.22 -16.29 11.23
CA ALA A 200 1.03 -17.31 10.54
C ALA A 200 2.50 -17.31 10.98
N ILE A 201 3.03 -16.14 11.35
CA ILE A 201 4.32 -16.02 11.99
C ILE A 201 4.06 -15.79 13.47
N LYS A 202 4.44 -16.76 14.30
CA LYS A 202 4.37 -16.66 15.75
C LYS A 202 5.75 -16.41 16.32
N GLU A 203 5.81 -15.57 17.34
CA GLU A 203 7.03 -15.32 18.09
C GLU A 203 7.09 -16.25 19.30
N PRO A 204 8.16 -17.05 19.44
CA PRO A 204 8.31 -17.93 20.60
C PRO A 204 8.52 -17.13 21.88
N ILE A 205 7.81 -17.52 22.93
CA ILE A 205 7.93 -16.96 24.27
C ILE A 205 8.08 -18.05 25.33
N ASP A 206 8.77 -17.70 26.41
CA ASP A 206 8.85 -18.49 27.62
C ASP A 206 7.92 -17.88 28.68
N LEU A 207 7.23 -18.76 29.40
CA LEU A 207 6.38 -18.42 30.53
C LEU A 207 6.99 -18.99 31.81
N SER A 208 7.10 -18.18 32.85
CA SER A 208 7.39 -18.68 34.20
C SER A 208 6.26 -18.26 35.12
N ILE A 209 5.70 -19.17 35.91
CA ILE A 209 4.66 -18.86 36.90
C ILE A 209 5.17 -19.21 38.29
N ASN A 210 4.97 -18.28 39.22
CA ASN A 210 5.22 -18.47 40.64
C ASN A 210 3.87 -18.51 41.37
N ALA A 211 3.64 -19.61 42.09
CA ALA A 211 2.42 -19.88 42.83
C ALA A 211 2.74 -20.50 44.20
N LYS A 212 3.07 -19.65 45.17
CA LYS A 212 3.33 -20.02 46.57
C LYS A 212 2.16 -19.65 47.47
N VAL A 213 1.81 -20.53 48.41
CA VAL A 213 0.69 -20.32 49.33
C VAL A 213 0.89 -19.02 50.11
N ASN A 214 -0.16 -18.20 50.23
CA ASN A 214 -0.16 -16.88 50.86
C ASN A 214 0.68 -15.81 50.14
N GLU A 215 1.17 -16.09 48.93
CA GLU A 215 1.84 -15.11 48.08
C GLU A 215 0.98 -14.72 46.86
N PRO A 216 1.19 -13.53 46.27
CA PRO A 216 0.55 -13.15 45.02
C PRO A 216 0.91 -14.10 43.89
N LEU A 217 -0.09 -14.53 43.11
CA LEU A 217 0.16 -15.26 41.87
C LEU A 217 0.95 -14.36 40.91
N THR A 218 2.08 -14.85 40.42
CA THR A 218 2.98 -14.05 39.58
C THR A 218 3.30 -14.77 38.28
N ILE A 219 3.33 -14.05 37.17
CA ILE A 219 3.77 -14.58 35.87
C ILE A 219 4.88 -13.71 35.28
N GLU A 220 5.93 -14.35 34.77
CA GLU A 220 6.91 -13.76 33.88
C GLU A 220 6.66 -14.24 32.46
N VAL A 221 6.72 -13.31 31.50
CA VAL A 221 6.63 -13.58 30.06
C VAL A 221 7.86 -12.98 29.40
N ALA A 222 8.62 -13.81 28.70
CA ALA A 222 9.86 -13.40 28.03
C ALA A 222 9.90 -13.83 26.56
N ASP A 223 10.36 -12.94 25.68
CA ASP A 223 10.70 -13.28 24.30
C ASP A 223 12.17 -13.72 24.17
N LEU A 224 12.52 -14.29 23.00
CA LEU A 224 13.89 -14.72 22.74
C LEU A 224 14.87 -13.58 22.42
N LYS A 225 14.38 -12.34 22.33
CA LYS A 225 15.16 -11.14 22.02
C LYS A 225 15.56 -10.38 23.29
N GLY A 226 15.19 -10.89 24.47
CA GLY A 226 15.56 -10.34 25.77
C GLY A 226 14.50 -9.44 26.41
N THR A 227 13.35 -9.21 25.77
CA THR A 227 12.23 -8.48 26.38
C THR A 227 11.57 -9.39 27.40
N ARG A 228 11.48 -8.93 28.65
CA ARG A 228 10.81 -9.64 29.74
C ARG A 228 9.86 -8.70 30.48
N VAL A 229 8.74 -9.25 30.92
CA VAL A 229 7.77 -8.57 31.78
C VAL A 229 7.36 -9.51 32.90
N ILE A 230 7.23 -8.96 34.10
CA ILE A 230 6.71 -9.67 35.27
C ILE A 230 5.40 -8.99 35.65
N HIS A 231 4.37 -9.78 35.92
CA HIS A 231 3.07 -9.30 36.35
C HIS A 231 2.63 -10.02 37.62
N ASN A 232 2.32 -9.23 38.65
CA ASN A 232 1.79 -9.72 39.92
C ASN A 232 0.28 -9.55 39.91
N SER A 233 -0.46 -10.60 40.21
CA SER A 233 -1.92 -10.58 40.33
C SER A 233 -2.35 -10.15 41.73
N GLU A 234 -3.52 -9.52 41.85
CA GLU A 234 -4.15 -9.24 43.16
C GLU A 234 -4.64 -10.51 43.87
N TYR A 235 -4.77 -11.62 43.14
CA TYR A 235 -5.09 -12.92 43.71
C TYR A 235 -3.91 -13.50 44.51
N ILE A 236 -4.14 -13.72 45.80
CA ILE A 236 -3.25 -14.47 46.68
C ILE A 236 -3.54 -15.96 46.55
N VAL A 237 -2.49 -16.77 46.36
CA VAL A 237 -2.62 -18.21 46.18
C VAL A 237 -3.05 -18.88 47.48
N GLU A 238 -4.10 -19.69 47.42
CA GLU A 238 -4.67 -20.38 48.57
C GLU A 238 -4.15 -21.81 48.69
N SER A 239 -4.12 -22.35 49.91
CA SER A 239 -3.99 -23.80 50.12
C SER A 239 -5.26 -24.53 49.66
N ALA A 240 -5.11 -25.65 48.97
CA ALA A 240 -6.25 -26.42 48.50
C ALA A 240 -6.99 -27.10 49.67
N LYS A 241 -8.32 -26.89 49.72
CA LYS A 241 -9.22 -27.53 50.69
C LYS A 241 -9.74 -28.90 50.26
N LYS A 242 -9.70 -29.23 48.96
CA LYS A 242 -10.18 -30.50 48.39
C LYS A 242 -9.20 -31.07 47.37
N SER A 243 -9.03 -30.38 46.24
CA SER A 243 -8.17 -30.83 45.14
C SER A 243 -7.24 -29.70 44.72
N PRO A 244 -5.92 -29.92 44.75
CA PRO A 244 -4.96 -28.91 44.33
C PRO A 244 -4.98 -28.68 42.82
N THR A 245 -4.55 -27.50 42.41
CA THR A 245 -4.32 -27.16 41.00
C THR A 245 -3.01 -27.79 40.55
N THR A 246 -3.10 -28.80 39.70
CA THR A 246 -1.93 -29.56 39.24
C THR A 246 -1.07 -28.78 38.24
N ASN A 247 0.24 -29.06 38.21
CA ASN A 247 1.14 -28.51 37.18
C ASN A 247 0.65 -28.77 35.75
N LYS A 248 0.01 -29.91 35.50
CA LYS A 248 -0.60 -30.23 34.19
C LYS A 248 -1.75 -29.29 33.84
N GLN A 249 -2.60 -28.94 34.81
CA GLN A 249 -3.68 -27.96 34.60
C GLN A 249 -3.11 -26.57 34.33
N ILE A 250 -2.09 -26.14 35.07
CA ILE A 250 -1.39 -24.87 34.87
C ILE A 250 -0.80 -24.80 33.45
N THR A 251 -0.01 -25.81 33.04
CA THR A 251 0.57 -25.92 31.70
C THR A 251 -0.48 -25.84 30.60
N ASN A 252 -1.60 -26.57 30.72
CA ASN A 252 -2.66 -26.58 29.72
C ASN A 252 -3.34 -25.20 29.57
N ILE A 253 -3.50 -24.46 30.66
CA ILE A 253 -4.12 -23.13 30.63
C ILE A 253 -3.14 -22.09 30.06
N LEU A 254 -1.88 -22.13 30.49
CA LEU A 254 -0.85 -21.19 30.06
C LEU A 254 -0.47 -21.36 28.58
N SER A 255 -0.47 -22.59 28.06
CA SER A 255 -0.19 -22.88 26.64
C SER A 255 -1.30 -22.46 25.66
N SER A 256 -2.52 -22.24 26.15
CA SER A 256 -3.70 -21.95 25.30
C SER A 256 -3.75 -20.48 24.83
N ILE A 257 -2.85 -20.11 23.91
CA ILE A 257 -2.67 -18.73 23.41
C ILE A 257 -2.83 -18.59 21.88
N GLY A 258 -3.60 -19.48 21.26
CA GLY A 258 -3.73 -19.62 19.79
C GLY A 258 -4.08 -18.35 19.02
N ASN A 259 -4.84 -17.44 19.63
CA ASN A 259 -5.30 -16.18 19.03
C ASN A 259 -4.34 -14.99 19.28
N THR A 260 -3.05 -15.26 19.50
CA THR A 260 -2.03 -14.23 19.72
C THR A 260 -0.89 -14.36 18.72
N PHE A 261 -0.08 -13.30 18.62
CA PHE A 261 1.17 -13.29 17.84
C PHE A 261 2.27 -14.19 18.44
N PHE A 262 2.00 -14.84 19.58
CA PHE A 262 2.98 -15.63 20.29
C PHE A 262 2.68 -17.13 20.22
N GLU A 263 3.73 -17.92 20.38
CA GLU A 263 3.67 -19.35 20.66
C GLU A 263 4.47 -19.67 21.92
N VAL A 264 3.97 -20.58 22.76
CA VAL A 264 4.68 -20.95 23.97
C VAL A 264 5.75 -21.98 23.64
N ARG A 265 7.01 -21.61 23.85
CA ARG A 265 8.16 -22.48 23.70
C ARG A 265 8.40 -23.30 24.98
N LYS A 266 8.37 -22.64 26.14
CA LYS A 266 8.67 -23.26 27.43
C LYS A 266 7.77 -22.70 28.53
N ILE A 267 7.43 -23.56 29.50
CA ILE A 267 6.72 -23.17 30.72
C ILE A 267 7.51 -23.66 31.92
N ASN A 268 7.92 -22.75 32.80
CA ASN A 268 8.48 -23.05 34.11
C ASN A 268 7.40 -22.83 35.17
N ILE A 269 7.21 -23.80 36.07
CA ILE A 269 6.25 -23.72 37.16
C ILE A 269 7.01 -23.85 38.46
N ASP A 270 7.00 -22.78 39.25
CA ASP A 270 7.44 -22.79 40.64
C ASP A 270 6.21 -22.68 41.53
N SER A 271 5.76 -23.80 42.10
CA SER A 271 4.52 -23.86 42.87
C SER A 271 4.63 -24.80 44.06
N ASP A 272 3.94 -24.47 45.15
CA ASP A 272 3.80 -25.39 46.28
C ASP A 272 2.91 -26.58 45.92
N PHE A 273 3.14 -27.72 46.56
CA PHE A 273 2.47 -28.97 46.20
C PHE A 273 0.93 -28.92 46.38
N ASN A 274 0.43 -28.09 47.29
CA ASN A 274 -0.99 -28.05 47.67
C ASN A 274 -1.65 -26.69 47.41
N VAL A 275 -1.36 -26.04 46.28
CA VAL A 275 -2.03 -24.78 45.91
C VAL A 275 -3.41 -25.02 45.30
N PHE A 276 -4.31 -24.06 45.49
CA PHE A 276 -5.54 -23.92 44.74
C PHE A 276 -5.55 -22.57 44.03
N ILE A 277 -5.70 -22.61 42.70
CA ILE A 277 -5.82 -21.42 41.86
C ILE A 277 -7.02 -21.63 40.92
N PRO A 278 -8.04 -20.76 40.98
CA PRO A 278 -9.14 -20.82 40.04
C PRO A 278 -8.66 -20.69 38.59
N ILE A 279 -9.22 -21.48 37.68
CA ILE A 279 -8.90 -21.43 36.23
C ILE A 279 -9.03 -20.02 35.68
N LYS A 280 -10.02 -19.25 36.16
CA LYS A 280 -10.23 -17.85 35.78
C LYS A 280 -9.00 -16.98 36.10
N LYS A 281 -8.36 -17.18 37.26
CA LYS A 281 -7.17 -16.45 37.70
C LYS A 281 -5.93 -16.80 36.89
N LEU A 282 -5.74 -18.08 36.54
CA LEU A 282 -4.67 -18.49 35.62
C LEU A 282 -4.83 -17.88 34.21
N LYS A 283 -6.06 -17.84 33.68
CA LYS A 283 -6.33 -17.19 32.38
C LYS A 283 -6.13 -15.68 32.44
N GLU A 284 -6.56 -15.05 33.53
CA GLU A 284 -6.44 -13.61 33.77
C GLU A 284 -4.97 -13.19 33.81
N ILE A 285 -4.15 -13.81 34.66
CA ILE A 285 -2.74 -13.45 34.80
C ILE A 285 -1.95 -13.71 33.51
N ARG A 286 -2.23 -14.81 32.81
CA ARG A 286 -1.66 -15.11 31.49
C ARG A 286 -1.97 -14.01 30.47
N ASN A 287 -3.24 -13.60 30.36
CA ASN A 287 -3.65 -12.56 29.43
C ASN A 287 -3.01 -11.20 29.76
N LEU A 288 -2.89 -10.87 31.05
CA LEU A 288 -2.23 -9.66 31.53
C LEU A 288 -0.74 -9.67 31.18
N GLY A 289 -0.02 -10.77 31.46
CA GLY A 289 1.39 -10.92 31.11
C GLY A 289 1.65 -10.78 29.60
N LEU A 290 0.83 -11.42 28.75
CA LEU A 290 0.93 -11.29 27.29
C LEU A 290 0.66 -9.85 26.83
N LYS A 291 -0.33 -9.18 27.41
CA LYS A 291 -0.64 -7.78 27.10
C LYS A 291 0.52 -6.86 27.48
N SER A 292 1.09 -7.02 28.67
CA SER A 292 2.26 -6.26 29.12
C SER A 292 3.48 -6.45 28.22
N LEU A 293 3.70 -7.67 27.72
CA LEU A 293 4.79 -7.93 26.77
C LEU A 293 4.56 -7.16 25.46
N ILE A 294 3.34 -7.17 24.92
CA ILE A 294 2.99 -6.41 23.71
C ILE A 294 3.23 -4.91 23.92
N GLU A 295 2.74 -4.36 25.03
CA GLU A 295 2.91 -2.94 25.37
C GLU A 295 4.39 -2.56 25.50
N LYS A 296 5.20 -3.39 26.16
CA LYS A 296 6.65 -3.18 26.29
C LYS A 296 7.34 -3.21 24.94
N LYS A 297 6.97 -4.14 24.05
CA LYS A 297 7.55 -4.21 22.69
C LYS A 297 7.19 -3.00 21.84
N ILE A 298 5.94 -2.51 21.94
CA ILE A 298 5.49 -1.32 21.21
C ILE A 298 6.22 -0.08 21.73
N SER A 299 6.39 0.07 23.05
CA SER A 299 7.03 1.26 23.62
C SER A 299 8.50 1.39 23.22
N ILE A 300 9.24 0.29 23.07
CA ILE A 300 10.64 0.30 22.57
C ILE A 300 10.74 0.95 21.18
N HIS A 301 9.71 0.81 20.34
CA HIS A 301 9.71 1.32 18.96
C HIS A 301 8.93 2.62 18.81
N ARG A 302 8.33 3.14 19.89
CA ARG A 302 7.57 4.38 19.86
C ARG A 302 8.55 5.54 19.82
N ARG A 303 8.56 6.25 18.69
CA ARG A 303 9.26 7.54 18.57
C ARG A 303 8.39 8.60 19.23
N GLU A 304 8.83 9.16 20.34
CA GLU A 304 8.16 10.34 20.90
C GLU A 304 8.53 11.56 20.06
N SER A 305 7.52 12.22 19.47
CA SER A 305 7.71 13.44 18.66
C SER A 305 8.31 14.59 19.45
N ASN A 306 8.20 14.53 20.78
CA ASN A 306 8.60 15.61 21.67
C ASN A 306 10.11 15.78 21.74
N ASP A 307 10.91 14.72 21.64
CA ASP A 307 12.36 14.86 21.81
C ASP A 307 13.00 15.63 20.65
N ILE A 308 12.61 15.36 19.40
CA ILE A 308 13.20 16.06 18.25
C ILE A 308 12.77 17.54 18.23
N ILE A 309 11.50 17.81 18.54
CA ILE A 309 10.95 19.17 18.52
C ILE A 309 11.47 19.97 19.73
N ALA A 310 11.49 19.39 20.93
CA ALA A 310 12.00 20.03 22.13
C ALA A 310 13.53 20.19 22.09
N GLU A 311 14.28 19.24 21.53
CA GLU A 311 15.72 19.38 21.29
C GLU A 311 16.00 20.49 20.26
N TYR A 312 15.21 20.57 19.19
CA TYR A 312 15.30 21.67 18.22
C TYR A 312 15.01 23.03 18.88
N TYR A 313 13.88 23.18 19.60
CA TYR A 313 13.53 24.44 20.25
C TYR A 313 14.46 24.79 21.42
N SER A 314 15.00 23.81 22.15
CA SER A 314 15.99 24.07 23.20
C SER A 314 17.34 24.49 22.63
N LYS A 315 17.78 23.93 21.49
CA LYS A 315 18.93 24.45 20.73
C LYS A 315 18.70 25.88 20.24
N VAL A 316 17.52 26.17 19.68
CA VAL A 316 17.16 27.53 19.25
C VAL A 316 17.17 28.51 20.44
N ARG A 317 16.55 28.16 21.56
CA ARG A 317 16.53 29.01 22.77
C ARG A 317 17.89 29.14 23.44
N ALA A 318 18.74 28.12 23.38
CA ALA A 318 20.11 28.19 23.91
C ALA A 318 21.01 29.11 23.06
N ILE A 319 20.68 29.28 21.77
CA ILE A 319 21.30 30.29 20.90
C ILE A 319 20.79 31.69 21.27
N GLU A 320 19.49 31.84 21.56
CA GLU A 320 18.89 33.13 21.97
C GLU A 320 19.37 33.63 23.34
N ASN A 321 19.63 32.72 24.29
CA ASN A 321 19.95 33.08 25.69
C ASN A 321 21.45 33.12 26.02
N LYS A 322 22.35 32.82 25.08
CA LYS A 322 23.76 33.14 25.27
C LYS A 322 23.94 34.63 25.04
N SER A 323 24.35 35.35 26.07
CA SER A 323 24.98 36.67 25.95
C SER A 323 26.25 36.52 25.12
N VAL A 324 26.07 36.55 23.80
CA VAL A 324 27.13 36.43 22.82
C VAL A 324 27.85 37.78 22.75
N THR A 325 28.96 37.90 23.48
CA THR A 325 29.93 39.01 23.35
C THR A 325 30.77 38.91 22.06
N SER A 326 30.43 38.00 21.15
CA SER A 326 31.10 37.80 19.86
C SER A 326 30.06 37.44 18.80
N GLN A 327 29.47 38.45 18.13
CA GLN A 327 28.48 38.27 17.06
C GLN A 327 28.81 37.06 16.17
N VAL A 328 28.08 35.96 16.37
CA VAL A 328 28.16 34.78 15.50
C VAL A 328 27.26 35.08 14.31
N TYR A 329 27.85 35.55 13.21
CA TYR A 329 27.13 35.72 11.96
C TYR A 329 26.86 34.33 11.37
N ILE A 330 25.63 33.84 11.51
CA ILE A 330 25.17 32.65 10.77
C ILE A 330 24.90 33.10 9.33
N HIS A 331 25.80 32.75 8.41
CA HIS A 331 25.54 32.95 6.99
C HIS A 331 24.51 31.92 6.51
N ILE A 332 23.29 32.37 6.23
CA ILE A 332 22.24 31.52 5.66
C ILE A 332 22.42 31.52 4.15
N ASN A 333 22.77 30.37 3.57
CA ASN A 333 22.87 30.24 2.12
C ASN A 333 21.48 30.22 1.48
N ILE A 334 21.16 31.23 0.67
CA ILE A 334 19.90 31.34 -0.06
C ILE A 334 20.10 30.75 -1.46
N SER A 335 19.40 29.66 -1.76
CA SER A 335 19.37 29.07 -3.10
C SER A 335 18.00 29.27 -3.73
N VAL A 336 17.95 29.74 -4.97
CA VAL A 336 16.70 30.05 -5.68
C VAL A 336 16.55 29.23 -6.96
N VAL A 337 15.31 28.83 -7.27
CA VAL A 337 14.95 28.21 -8.55
C VAL A 337 14.23 29.25 -9.39
N LEU A 338 14.69 29.47 -10.62
CA LEU A 338 14.14 30.50 -11.50
C LEU A 338 14.22 30.08 -12.97
N SER A 339 13.46 30.76 -13.83
CA SER A 339 13.24 30.34 -15.22
C SER A 339 13.41 31.45 -16.26
N ASP A 340 13.77 32.66 -15.83
CA ASP A 340 13.89 33.84 -16.68
C ASP A 340 14.94 34.82 -16.13
N LEU A 341 15.40 35.72 -17.00
CA LEU A 341 16.49 36.65 -16.71
C LEU A 341 16.09 37.80 -15.78
N GLU A 342 14.80 38.14 -15.70
CA GLU A 342 14.33 39.22 -14.84
C GLU A 342 14.35 38.77 -13.37
N ALA A 343 13.78 37.60 -13.10
CA ALA A 343 13.88 36.95 -11.79
C ALA A 343 15.33 36.68 -11.38
N LEU A 344 16.21 36.35 -12.34
CA LEU A 344 17.65 36.20 -12.07
C LEU A 344 18.27 37.48 -11.54
N LYS A 345 18.04 38.61 -12.21
CA LYS A 345 18.60 39.90 -11.77
C LYS A 345 18.13 40.25 -10.36
N VAL A 346 16.83 40.10 -10.09
CA VAL A 346 16.28 40.35 -8.75
C VAL A 346 16.94 39.46 -7.69
N ALA A 347 17.15 38.18 -7.99
CA ALA A 347 17.83 37.27 -7.05
C ALA A 347 19.29 37.68 -6.80
N VAL A 348 20.02 38.07 -7.84
CA VAL A 348 21.41 38.52 -7.73
C VAL A 348 21.51 39.84 -6.96
N ASP A 349 20.66 40.82 -7.27
CA ASP A 349 20.61 42.13 -6.59
C ASP A 349 20.25 42.01 -5.10
N ASN A 350 19.63 40.88 -4.71
CA ASN A 350 19.27 40.56 -3.32
C ASN A 350 20.20 39.49 -2.71
N ASN A 351 21.43 39.34 -3.21
CA ASN A 351 22.49 38.49 -2.65
C ASN A 351 22.13 37.00 -2.53
N ALA A 352 21.46 36.42 -3.53
CA ALA A 352 21.31 34.96 -3.59
C ALA A 352 22.67 34.27 -3.75
N ASP A 353 22.95 33.24 -2.95
CA ASP A 353 24.21 32.50 -2.99
C ASP A 353 24.32 31.51 -4.16
N LYS A 354 23.17 31.04 -4.62
CA LYS A 354 23.08 29.98 -5.62
C LYS A 354 21.82 30.06 -6.45
N VAL A 355 21.96 29.81 -7.75
CA VAL A 355 20.87 29.77 -8.71
C VAL A 355 20.71 28.38 -9.31
N TYR A 356 19.47 27.90 -9.35
CA TYR A 356 19.03 26.75 -10.14
C TYR A 356 18.18 27.28 -11.31
N PHE A 357 18.73 27.23 -12.52
CA PHE A 357 18.05 27.72 -13.72
C PHE A 357 17.23 26.60 -14.38
N ASP A 358 15.90 26.73 -14.39
CA ASP A 358 14.98 25.73 -14.96
C ASP A 358 15.00 25.78 -16.50
N ILE A 359 15.35 24.64 -17.10
CA ILE A 359 15.39 24.42 -18.54
C ILE A 359 14.01 24.44 -19.23
N ASN A 360 12.91 24.29 -18.50
CA ASN A 360 11.56 24.16 -19.07
C ASN A 360 11.13 25.36 -19.94
N LYS A 361 11.81 26.51 -19.84
CA LYS A 361 11.57 27.71 -20.66
C LYS A 361 12.64 27.99 -21.72
N CYS A 362 13.58 27.08 -21.93
CA CYS A 362 14.60 27.22 -22.97
C CYS A 362 14.01 26.85 -24.34
N ASP A 363 13.79 27.85 -25.21
CA ASP A 363 13.24 27.69 -26.55
C ASP A 363 14.26 28.08 -27.66
N LYS A 364 13.81 28.68 -28.77
CA LYS A 364 14.64 29.02 -29.96
C LYS A 364 15.89 29.87 -29.65
N ASN A 365 16.02 30.45 -28.45
CA ASN A 365 17.16 31.26 -28.03
C ASN A 365 17.95 30.69 -26.84
N THR A 366 17.87 29.37 -26.60
CA THR A 366 18.47 28.69 -25.44
C THR A 366 19.94 29.08 -25.22
N GLU A 367 20.79 29.08 -26.25
CA GLU A 367 22.21 29.41 -26.09
C GLU A 367 22.44 30.84 -25.59
N SER A 368 21.74 31.81 -26.17
CA SER A 368 21.86 33.21 -25.77
C SER A 368 21.40 33.42 -24.33
N ILE A 369 20.33 32.74 -23.91
CA ILE A 369 19.81 32.82 -22.55
C ILE A 369 20.83 32.24 -21.57
N LEU A 370 21.32 31.03 -21.83
CA LEU A 370 22.28 30.36 -20.94
C LEU A 370 23.59 31.13 -20.80
N LYS A 371 24.11 31.72 -21.89
CA LYS A 371 25.29 32.59 -21.83
C LYS A 371 25.05 33.79 -20.92
N ARG A 372 23.89 34.43 -21.03
CA ARG A 372 23.54 35.61 -20.24
C ARG A 372 23.30 35.28 -18.76
N VAL A 373 22.72 34.11 -18.47
CA VAL A 373 22.59 33.58 -17.12
C VAL A 373 23.97 33.40 -16.49
N MET A 374 24.89 32.75 -17.20
CA MET A 374 26.27 32.53 -16.75
C MET A 374 27.03 33.82 -16.50
N GLU A 375 26.92 34.77 -17.42
CA GLU A 375 27.55 36.09 -17.31
C GLU A 375 27.06 36.83 -16.05
N ILE A 376 25.74 36.88 -15.83
CA ILE A 376 25.15 37.55 -14.65
C ILE A 376 25.61 36.88 -13.35
N CYS A 377 25.55 35.55 -13.27
CA CYS A 377 25.92 34.82 -12.05
C CYS A 377 27.42 34.93 -11.74
N HIS A 378 28.30 34.71 -12.72
CA HIS A 378 29.74 34.75 -12.52
C HIS A 378 30.27 36.15 -12.19
N ASN A 379 29.74 37.20 -12.82
CA ASN A 379 30.13 38.57 -12.51
C ASN A 379 29.81 38.94 -11.04
N SER A 380 28.81 38.29 -10.45
CA SER A 380 28.41 38.46 -9.06
C SER A 380 28.97 37.38 -8.11
N GLY A 381 29.83 36.48 -8.59
CA GLY A 381 30.42 35.40 -7.79
C GLY A 381 29.43 34.31 -7.35
N ILE A 382 28.26 34.22 -7.99
CA ILE A 382 27.17 33.31 -7.64
C ILE A 382 27.29 32.03 -8.45
N LYS A 383 27.13 30.89 -7.77
CA LYS A 383 27.12 29.58 -8.44
C LYS A 383 25.80 29.33 -9.15
N VAL A 384 25.85 28.77 -10.34
CA VAL A 384 24.67 28.49 -11.16
C VAL A 384 24.66 27.06 -11.68
N TYR A 385 23.52 26.42 -11.49
CA TYR A 385 23.27 25.03 -11.84
C TYR A 385 22.08 24.97 -12.79
N ILE A 386 22.13 24.11 -13.79
CA ILE A 386 20.97 23.89 -14.66
C ILE A 386 20.05 22.84 -14.05
N GLN A 387 18.77 23.16 -13.92
CA GLN A 387 17.76 22.24 -13.42
C GLN A 387 16.99 21.61 -14.59
N THR A 388 16.86 20.28 -14.53
CA THR A 388 16.15 19.50 -15.55
C THR A 388 14.67 19.30 -15.22
N PRO A 389 13.81 18.93 -16.19
CA PRO A 389 12.38 18.79 -15.93
C PRO A 389 12.10 17.63 -14.96
N VAL A 390 11.10 17.80 -14.09
CA VAL A 390 10.65 16.73 -13.17
C VAL A 390 10.13 15.52 -13.94
N ILE A 391 9.44 15.76 -15.05
CA ILE A 391 8.92 14.73 -15.95
C ILE A 391 9.54 14.95 -17.32
N SER A 392 10.14 13.91 -17.90
CA SER A 392 10.70 13.94 -19.25
C SER A 392 10.17 12.76 -20.04
N LYS A 393 9.74 13.01 -21.28
CA LYS A 393 9.32 11.98 -22.23
C LYS A 393 10.49 11.58 -23.11
N ASN A 394 10.45 10.37 -23.68
CA ASN A 394 11.54 9.85 -24.50
C ASN A 394 11.94 10.77 -25.67
N HIS A 395 10.97 11.44 -26.31
CA HIS A 395 11.27 12.37 -27.42
C HIS A 395 11.91 13.69 -26.95
N GLU A 396 11.83 14.03 -25.67
CA GLU A 396 12.43 15.25 -25.08
C GLU A 396 13.87 15.02 -24.62
N LEU A 397 14.29 13.75 -24.46
CA LEU A 397 15.61 13.41 -23.92
C LEU A 397 16.77 13.89 -24.80
N GLU A 398 16.59 13.92 -26.13
CA GLU A 398 17.62 14.44 -27.04
C GLU A 398 17.81 15.95 -26.86
N SER A 399 16.72 16.71 -26.70
CA SER A 399 16.77 18.14 -26.42
C SER A 399 17.42 18.41 -25.06
N ILE A 400 17.06 17.65 -24.01
CA ILE A 400 17.68 17.75 -22.69
C ILE A 400 19.19 17.48 -22.79
N HIS A 401 19.59 16.45 -23.54
CA HIS A 401 21.01 16.14 -23.75
C HIS A 401 21.77 17.31 -24.40
N LYS A 402 21.24 17.88 -25.49
CA LYS A 402 21.84 19.01 -26.19
C LYS A 402 22.01 20.23 -25.27
N ILE A 403 21.00 20.52 -24.46
CA ILE A 403 21.04 21.68 -23.56
C ILE A 403 22.01 21.46 -22.40
N LEU A 404 22.08 20.25 -21.82
CA LEU A 404 23.07 19.92 -20.80
C LEU A 404 24.50 20.00 -21.38
N GLU A 405 24.72 19.48 -22.58
CA GLU A 405 26.01 19.58 -23.26
C GLU A 405 26.41 21.06 -23.49
N LEU A 406 25.48 21.88 -23.94
CA LEU A 406 25.68 23.31 -24.13
C LEU A 406 25.98 24.02 -22.80
N SER A 407 25.21 23.74 -21.75
CA SER A 407 25.39 24.34 -20.42
C SER A 407 26.77 24.01 -19.85
N LYS A 408 27.27 22.79 -20.09
CA LYS A 408 28.63 22.41 -19.73
C LYS A 408 29.68 23.22 -20.49
N LYS A 409 29.49 23.41 -21.80
CA LYS A 409 30.40 24.20 -22.65
C LYS A 409 30.46 25.66 -22.22
N ILE A 410 29.32 26.24 -21.82
CA ILE A 410 29.23 27.63 -21.35
C ILE A 410 29.86 27.77 -19.94
N GLY A 411 29.82 26.71 -19.12
CA GLY A 411 30.55 26.64 -17.86
C GLY A 411 29.68 26.60 -16.60
N PHE A 412 28.42 26.15 -16.69
CA PHE A 412 27.56 25.94 -15.52
C PHE A 412 28.26 25.06 -14.46
N ASP A 413 28.09 25.40 -13.19
CA ASP A 413 28.75 24.74 -12.06
C ASP A 413 28.28 23.30 -11.83
N GLY A 414 27.08 22.96 -12.30
CA GLY A 414 26.53 21.61 -12.18
C GLY A 414 25.10 21.47 -12.70
N VAL A 415 24.50 20.32 -12.41
CA VAL A 415 23.14 19.97 -12.84
C VAL A 415 22.30 19.52 -11.64
N VAL A 416 21.08 20.04 -11.54
CA VAL A 416 20.02 19.46 -10.72
C VAL A 416 19.20 18.51 -11.57
N ALA A 417 19.53 17.23 -11.47
CA ALA A 417 18.81 16.16 -12.16
C ALA A 417 17.51 15.82 -11.43
N SER A 418 16.36 16.14 -12.03
CA SER A 418 15.04 15.90 -11.42
C SER A 418 14.45 14.52 -11.75
N ASN A 419 15.12 13.74 -12.60
CA ASN A 419 14.79 12.35 -12.90
C ASN A 419 16.03 11.53 -13.26
N ILE A 420 15.90 10.20 -13.28
CA ILE A 420 17.02 9.27 -13.51
C ILE A 420 17.63 9.41 -14.91
N SER A 421 16.81 9.70 -15.93
CA SER A 421 17.29 9.86 -17.31
C SER A 421 18.21 11.08 -17.42
N SER A 422 17.78 12.22 -16.88
CA SER A 422 18.57 13.45 -16.79
C SER A 422 19.85 13.26 -15.97
N PHE A 423 19.79 12.50 -14.87
CA PHE A 423 20.97 12.15 -14.08
C PHE A 423 21.99 11.34 -14.88
N MET A 424 21.52 10.30 -15.59
CA MET A 424 22.38 9.45 -16.42
C MET A 424 23.02 10.23 -17.57
N ILE A 425 22.28 11.13 -18.20
CA ILE A 425 22.83 12.06 -19.22
C ILE A 425 23.91 12.94 -18.60
N SER A 426 23.63 13.57 -17.47
CA SER A 426 24.58 14.46 -16.77
C SER A 426 25.87 13.73 -16.38
N LYS A 427 25.74 12.48 -15.91
CA LYS A 427 26.87 11.60 -15.57
C LYS A 427 27.71 11.26 -16.80
N LYS A 428 27.08 10.91 -17.93
CA LYS A 428 27.80 10.66 -19.21
C LYS A 428 28.54 11.89 -19.70
N LEU A 429 27.91 13.06 -19.57
CA LEU A 429 28.53 14.34 -19.91
C LEU A 429 29.63 14.75 -18.92
N LYS A 430 29.82 14.05 -17.80
CA LYS A 430 30.80 14.36 -16.75
C LYS A 430 30.65 15.80 -16.24
N PHE A 431 29.44 16.23 -15.92
CA PHE A 431 29.25 17.40 -15.06
C PHE A 431 29.91 17.13 -13.70
N ARG A 432 30.51 18.17 -13.11
CA ARG A 432 31.15 18.08 -11.80
C ARG A 432 30.13 17.92 -10.67
#